data_AF-A0AAN8R3Z1-F1
#
_entry.id   AF-A0AAN8R3Z1-F1
#
_cell.length_a   1.000
_cell.length_b   1.000
_cell.length_c   1.000
_cell.angle_alpha   90.00
_cell.angle_beta   90.00
_cell.angle_gamma   90.00
#
_symmetry.space_group_name_H-M   'P 1'
#
loop_
_entity.id
_entity.type
_entity.pdbx_description
1 polymer ?
#
loop_
_entity_poly.entity_id
_entity_poly.type
_entity_poly.pdbx_seq_one_letter_code
_entity_poly.pdbx_strand_id
1 'polypeptide(L)'
;MYLFSLFGFLLLPFQACLACSPIKKIDRFCEDLKTGDEYVYQYETPAGSEIEVYSNNTSIAYRGLNKPFEANVSDKVIRVYNSAIILSECLNLTFKFFHVPQGMFEECHLHYIVAGKE
;
A
#
# COMPACT_ATOMS: atom_id res chain seq x y z
N MET A 1 38.15 -0.18 -36.42
CA MET A 1 36.80 -0.35 -36.98
C MET A 1 35.92 -0.85 -35.85
N TYR A 2 35.00 -0.01 -35.37
CA TYR A 2 34.23 -0.23 -34.14
C TYR A 2 33.16 -1.31 -34.37
N LEU A 3 33.28 -2.44 -33.68
CA LEU A 3 32.20 -3.41 -33.56
C LEU A 3 31.32 -3.00 -32.37
N PHE A 4 30.16 -2.46 -32.70
CA PHE A 4 29.14 -2.02 -31.75
C PHE A 4 28.66 -3.21 -30.90
N SER A 5 28.83 -3.03 -29.59
CA SER A 5 28.20 -3.81 -28.54
C SER A 5 26.68 -3.65 -28.63
N LEU A 6 25.97 -4.69 -29.06
CA LEU A 6 24.54 -4.82 -28.85
C LEU A 6 24.34 -5.54 -27.52
N PHE A 7 24.39 -4.77 -26.44
CA PHE A 7 23.74 -5.13 -25.19
C PHE A 7 22.25 -5.28 -25.50
N GLY A 8 21.83 -6.51 -25.75
CA GLY A 8 20.42 -6.89 -25.73
C GLY A 8 19.92 -6.75 -24.31
N PHE A 9 19.58 -5.52 -23.89
CA PHE A 9 18.69 -5.29 -22.77
C PHE A 9 17.31 -5.78 -23.21
N LEU A 10 17.11 -7.09 -23.06
CA LEU A 10 15.80 -7.66 -22.82
C LEU A 10 15.35 -7.12 -21.46
N LEU A 11 14.87 -5.88 -21.46
CA LEU A 11 13.94 -5.38 -20.46
C LEU A 11 12.68 -6.23 -20.62
N LEU A 12 12.72 -7.45 -20.07
CA LEU A 12 11.50 -8.12 -19.69
C LEU A 12 10.76 -7.11 -18.81
N PRO A 13 9.57 -6.64 -19.20
CA PRO A 13 8.77 -5.81 -18.33
C PRO A 13 8.52 -6.67 -17.10
N PHE A 14 9.29 -6.39 -16.04
CA PHE A 14 9.10 -6.96 -14.73
C PHE A 14 7.61 -6.93 -14.45
N GLN A 15 7.09 -8.10 -14.13
CA GLN A 15 5.70 -8.44 -13.97
C GLN A 15 4.98 -7.44 -13.05
N ALA A 16 4.54 -6.31 -13.61
CA ALA A 16 3.53 -5.44 -13.02
C ALA A 16 2.15 -6.14 -13.02
N CYS A 17 2.06 -7.35 -13.57
CA CYS A 17 0.96 -8.29 -13.39
C CYS A 17 1.02 -9.01 -12.03
N LEU A 18 1.01 -8.24 -10.95
CA LEU A 18 0.31 -8.60 -9.72
C LEU A 18 -0.56 -7.42 -9.27
N ALA A 19 -1.10 -6.68 -10.25
CA ALA A 19 -2.23 -5.82 -10.01
C ALA A 19 -3.39 -6.71 -9.58
N CYS A 20 -3.77 -6.58 -8.31
CA CYS A 20 -5.12 -6.88 -7.88
C CYS A 20 -5.56 -8.36 -7.77
N SER A 21 -5.03 -9.09 -6.79
CA SER A 21 -5.75 -10.25 -6.23
C SER A 21 -6.92 -9.75 -5.35
N PRO A 22 -8.16 -10.27 -5.49
CA PRO A 22 -9.37 -9.60 -5.03
C PRO A 22 -9.41 -9.34 -3.53
N ILE A 23 -8.79 -10.18 -2.69
CA ILE A 23 -8.66 -9.96 -1.25
C ILE A 23 -7.35 -10.61 -0.78
N LYS A 24 -6.44 -9.84 -0.18
CA LYS A 24 -5.27 -10.39 0.54
C LYS A 24 -5.46 -10.18 2.04
N LYS A 25 -5.32 -11.24 2.84
CA LYS A 25 -5.28 -11.14 4.30
C LYS A 25 -3.86 -11.40 4.77
N ILE A 26 -3.37 -10.57 5.67
CA ILE A 26 -2.05 -10.68 6.27
C ILE A 26 -2.25 -10.66 7.79
N ASP A 27 -1.96 -11.80 8.42
CA ASP A 27 -1.91 -11.90 9.87
C ASP A 27 -0.54 -11.44 10.36
N ARG A 28 -0.52 -10.49 11.30
CA ARG A 28 0.71 -9.95 11.92
C ARG A 28 0.55 -9.83 13.42
N PHE A 29 1.65 -9.79 14.15
CA PHE A 29 1.67 -9.35 15.54
C PHE A 29 2.10 -7.87 15.60
N CYS A 30 1.66 -7.13 16.61
CA CYS A 30 2.07 -5.73 16.78
C CYS A 30 3.59 -5.59 16.89
N GLU A 31 4.25 -6.57 17.51
CA GLU A 31 5.72 -6.62 17.63
C GLU A 31 6.42 -6.65 16.27
N ASP A 32 5.86 -7.35 15.27
CA ASP A 32 6.43 -7.44 13.92
C ASP A 32 6.32 -6.11 13.15
N LEU A 33 5.34 -5.27 13.52
CA LEU A 33 5.06 -3.99 12.87
C LEU A 33 5.80 -2.84 13.55
N LYS A 34 6.24 -3.03 14.80
CA LYS A 34 6.81 -1.99 15.63
C LYS A 34 8.19 -1.60 15.14
N THR A 35 8.36 -0.32 14.82
CA THR A 35 9.64 0.28 14.42
C THR A 35 9.88 1.51 15.29
N GLY A 36 10.63 1.35 16.39
CA GLY A 36 10.75 2.39 17.42
C GLY A 36 9.43 2.57 18.18
N ASP A 37 8.91 3.81 18.19
CA ASP A 37 7.63 4.17 18.81
C ASP A 37 6.44 4.13 17.82
N GLU A 38 6.68 3.68 16.58
CA GLU A 38 5.69 3.69 15.49
C GLU A 38 5.38 2.27 15.01
N TYR A 39 4.28 2.12 14.26
CA TYR A 39 3.86 0.86 13.63
C TYR A 39 3.81 1.03 12.10
N VAL A 40 4.56 0.19 11.38
CA VAL A 40 4.74 0.29 9.93
C VAL A 40 4.04 -0.86 9.21
N TYR A 41 3.03 -0.52 8.41
CA TYR A 41 2.26 -1.47 7.61
C TYR A 41 2.66 -1.35 6.15
N GLN A 42 3.52 -2.26 5.69
CA GLN A 42 4.02 -2.26 4.32
C GLN A 42 3.01 -2.85 3.33
N TYR A 43 2.92 -2.33 2.12
CA TYR A 43 2.10 -2.89 1.06
C TYR A 43 2.68 -2.51 -0.30
N GLU A 44 2.20 -3.16 -1.36
CA GLU A 44 2.59 -2.85 -2.72
C GLU A 44 1.35 -2.42 -3.49
N THR A 45 1.36 -1.18 -3.98
CA THR A 45 0.34 -0.67 -4.92
C THR A 45 0.98 -0.24 -6.22
N PRO A 46 0.32 -0.44 -7.37
CA PRO A 46 0.72 0.20 -8.62
C PRO A 46 0.92 1.72 -8.44
N ALA A 47 1.85 2.29 -9.22
CA ALA A 47 2.03 3.73 -9.24
C ALA A 47 0.76 4.42 -9.75
N GLY A 48 0.34 5.50 -9.08
CA GLY A 48 -0.92 6.15 -9.39
C GLY A 48 -2.14 5.34 -8.95
N SER A 49 -2.05 4.57 -7.87
CA SER A 49 -3.24 4.05 -7.18
C SER A 49 -3.77 5.07 -6.18
N GLU A 50 -5.09 5.08 -6.04
CA GLU A 50 -5.79 5.70 -4.91
C GLU A 50 -5.87 4.70 -3.76
N ILE A 51 -5.67 5.19 -2.54
CA ILE A 51 -5.55 4.39 -1.33
C ILE A 51 -6.52 4.92 -0.29
N GLU A 52 -7.37 4.03 0.22
CA GLU A 52 -8.21 4.29 1.39
C GLU A 52 -7.85 3.32 2.50
N VAL A 53 -7.66 3.82 3.71
CA VAL A 53 -7.31 3.00 4.88
C VAL A 53 -8.38 3.12 5.93
N TYR A 54 -8.85 1.97 6.41
CA TYR A 54 -9.91 1.85 7.39
C TYR A 54 -9.41 1.12 8.62
N SER A 55 -9.84 1.57 9.80
CA SER A 55 -9.74 0.85 11.06
C SER A 55 -11.15 0.66 11.63
N ASN A 56 -11.54 -0.57 11.95
CA ASN A 56 -12.90 -0.91 12.42
C ASN A 56 -14.01 -0.26 11.57
N ASN A 57 -13.91 -0.35 10.23
CA ASN A 57 -14.82 0.24 9.24
C ASN A 57 -14.89 1.78 9.22
N THR A 58 -14.04 2.49 9.97
CA THR A 58 -13.90 3.94 9.91
C THR A 58 -12.69 4.31 9.07
N SER A 59 -12.85 5.21 8.11
CA SER A 59 -11.72 5.71 7.32
C SER A 59 -10.79 6.53 8.20
N ILE A 60 -9.51 6.16 8.23
CA ILE A 60 -8.47 6.85 9.00
C ILE A 60 -7.50 7.62 8.09
N ALA A 61 -7.37 7.22 6.83
CA ALA A 61 -6.48 7.86 5.88
C ALA A 61 -6.97 7.72 4.44
N TYR A 62 -6.65 8.73 3.63
CA TYR A 62 -6.95 8.78 2.20
C TYR A 62 -5.79 9.36 1.40
N ARG A 63 -5.51 8.77 0.24
CA ARG A 63 -4.57 9.28 -0.76
C ARG A 63 -5.11 9.11 -2.17
N GLY A 64 -5.39 10.21 -2.86
CA GLY A 64 -5.95 10.20 -4.22
C GLY A 64 -4.90 10.41 -5.33
N LEU A 65 -5.27 10.01 -6.56
CA LEU A 65 -4.50 10.08 -7.80
C LEU A 65 -3.86 11.45 -8.12
N ASN A 66 -4.54 12.56 -7.80
CA ASN A 66 -4.16 13.92 -8.19
C ASN A 66 -4.17 14.92 -7.03
N LYS A 67 -4.28 14.45 -5.79
CA LYS A 67 -4.31 15.33 -4.62
C LYS A 67 -2.94 15.32 -3.94
N PRO A 68 -2.27 16.47 -3.80
CA PRO A 68 -1.10 16.56 -2.96
C PRO A 68 -1.55 16.36 -1.51
N PHE A 69 -1.19 15.21 -0.95
CA PHE A 69 -1.12 14.96 0.50
C PHE A 69 -2.44 14.89 1.30
N GLU A 70 -2.64 13.69 1.86
CA GLU A 70 -3.13 13.37 3.21
C GLU A 70 -4.27 14.22 3.80
N ALA A 71 -5.48 13.65 3.79
CA ALA A 71 -6.32 13.78 4.96
C ALA A 71 -5.98 12.61 5.88
N ASN A 72 -5.03 12.81 6.81
CA ASN A 72 -4.98 11.99 8.02
C ASN A 72 -6.28 12.33 8.76
N VAL A 73 -7.30 11.48 8.58
CA VAL A 73 -8.62 11.69 9.17
C VAL A 73 -8.57 11.39 10.66
N SER A 74 -7.61 10.56 11.08
CA SER A 74 -7.30 10.28 12.47
C SER A 74 -5.90 10.79 12.84
N ASP A 75 -5.81 11.28 14.07
CA ASP A 75 -4.59 11.56 14.84
C ASP A 75 -3.63 10.36 14.98
N LYS A 76 -4.12 9.15 14.72
CA LYS A 76 -3.35 7.90 14.76
C LYS A 76 -2.46 7.72 13.54
N VAL A 77 -2.77 8.41 12.44
CA VAL A 77 -2.03 8.31 11.18
C VAL A 77 -0.92 9.34 11.17
N ILE A 78 0.32 8.85 11.21
CA ILE A 78 1.51 9.70 11.13
C ILE A 78 1.78 10.06 9.68
N ARG A 79 1.76 9.06 8.78
CA ARG A 79 2.08 9.27 7.36
C ARG A 79 1.61 8.14 6.46
N VAL A 80 1.27 8.47 5.20
CA VAL A 80 0.87 7.52 4.16
C VAL A 80 1.78 7.61 2.92
N TYR A 81 2.53 6.54 2.66
CA TYR A 81 3.33 6.35 1.45
C TYR A 81 2.60 5.48 0.41
N ASN A 82 3.16 5.33 -0.80
CA ASN A 82 2.63 4.38 -1.77
C ASN A 82 2.95 2.92 -1.39
N SER A 83 3.90 2.71 -0.48
CA SER A 83 4.39 1.38 -0.11
C SER A 83 4.21 1.05 1.37
N ALA A 84 3.69 1.99 2.16
CA ALA A 84 3.49 1.79 3.59
C ALA A 84 2.56 2.86 4.18
N ILE A 85 1.90 2.54 5.29
CA ILE A 85 1.34 3.52 6.22
C ILE A 85 2.04 3.39 7.57
N ILE A 86 2.26 4.53 8.23
CA ILE A 86 2.86 4.62 9.55
C ILE A 86 1.80 5.13 10.53
N LEU A 87 1.60 4.39 11.63
CA LEU A 87 0.65 4.72 12.69
C LEU A 87 1.36 4.89 14.03
N SER A 88 0.77 5.69 14.92
CA SER A 88 1.21 5.83 16.32
C SER A 88 0.74 4.69 17.22
N GLU A 89 -0.25 3.90 16.78
CA GLU A 89 -0.77 2.76 17.51
C GLU A 89 -1.00 1.55 16.60
N CYS A 90 -0.98 0.38 17.21
CA CYS A 90 -1.20 -0.88 16.52
C CYS A 90 -2.70 -1.15 16.32
N LEU A 91 -3.13 -1.32 15.08
CA LEU A 91 -4.52 -1.48 14.68
C LEU A 91 -4.73 -2.57 13.63
N ASN A 92 -5.95 -3.11 13.61
CA ASN A 92 -6.46 -3.86 12.47
C ASN A 92 -6.80 -2.89 11.35
N LEU A 93 -6.24 -3.12 10.17
CA LEU A 93 -6.42 -2.23 9.03
C LEU A 93 -7.05 -2.95 7.85
N THR A 94 -7.90 -2.24 7.14
CA THR A 94 -8.39 -2.61 5.82
C THR A 94 -7.98 -1.53 4.83
N PHE A 95 -7.23 -1.91 3.83
CA PHE A 95 -6.82 -1.07 2.72
C PHE A 95 -7.70 -1.36 1.53
N LYS A 96 -8.17 -0.31 0.87
CA LYS A 96 -8.74 -0.38 -0.46
C LYS A 96 -7.83 0.38 -1.41
N PHE A 97 -7.47 -0.28 -2.49
CA PHE A 97 -6.64 0.26 -3.54
C PHE A 97 -7.48 0.36 -4.81
N PHE A 98 -7.51 1.54 -5.41
CA PHE A 98 -8.18 1.77 -6.68
C PHE A 98 -7.10 2.09 -7.72
N HIS A 99 -7.03 1.30 -8.78
CA HIS A 99 -6.10 1.52 -9.88
C HIS A 99 -6.90 1.66 -11.19
N VAL A 100 -6.48 2.58 -12.06
CA VAL A 100 -7.14 2.78 -13.36
C VAL A 100 -6.18 2.48 -14.50
N PRO A 101 -5.91 1.20 -14.81
CA PRO A 101 -5.16 0.85 -16.00
C PRO A 101 -6.05 1.08 -17.24
N GLN A 102 -5.59 1.95 -18.14
CA GLN A 102 -6.19 2.15 -19.48
C GLN A 102 -7.70 2.50 -19.47
N GLY A 103 -8.19 3.15 -18.42
CA GLY A 103 -9.59 3.56 -18.29
C GLY A 103 -10.54 2.51 -17.68
N MET A 104 -10.04 1.35 -17.27
CA MET A 104 -10.78 0.38 -16.46
C MET A 104 -10.50 0.59 -14.98
N PHE A 105 -11.51 0.56 -14.11
CA PHE A 105 -11.32 0.62 -12.66
C PHE A 105 -11.08 -0.78 -12.09
N GLU A 106 -9.96 -0.97 -11.41
CA GLU A 106 -9.65 -2.15 -10.61
C GLU A 106 -9.66 -1.78 -9.12
N GLU A 107 -10.44 -2.50 -8.32
CA GLU A 107 -10.54 -2.31 -6.86
C GLU A 107 -9.97 -3.51 -6.13
N CYS A 108 -9.10 -3.26 -5.15
CA CYS A 108 -8.37 -4.29 -4.42
C CYS A 108 -8.33 -4.08 -2.94
N HIS A 109 -8.51 -5.18 -2.22
CA HIS A 109 -8.67 -5.17 -0.78
C HIS A 109 -7.52 -5.89 -0.12
N LEU A 110 -6.88 -5.24 0.84
CA LEU A 110 -5.83 -5.82 1.67
C LEU A 110 -6.20 -5.63 3.14
N HIS A 111 -6.26 -6.72 3.90
CA HIS A 111 -6.59 -6.69 5.31
C HIS A 111 -5.38 -7.08 6.14
N TYR A 112 -4.98 -6.20 7.05
CA TYR A 112 -4.08 -6.52 8.15
C TYR A 112 -4.92 -6.91 9.36
N ILE A 113 -4.83 -8.19 9.72
CA ILE A 113 -5.42 -8.73 10.94
C ILE A 113 -4.28 -8.82 11.94
N VAL A 114 -4.30 -7.96 12.94
CA VAL A 114 -3.27 -7.94 13.97
C VAL A 114 -3.73 -8.73 15.18
N ALA A 115 -3.02 -9.83 15.44
CA ALA A 115 -3.23 -10.66 16.61
C ALA A 115 -2.38 -10.11 17.77
N GLY A 116 -2.97 -10.00 18.96
CA GLY A 116 -2.33 -9.38 20.12
C GLY A 116 -2.76 -7.92 20.28
N LYS A 117 -3.98 -7.73 20.78
CA LYS A 117 -4.27 -6.55 21.60
C LYS A 117 -3.78 -6.91 23.00
N GLU A 118 -2.73 -6.25 23.47
CA GLU A 118 -2.52 -6.13 24.91
C GLU A 118 -3.64 -5.29 25.53
#